data_AF-A0A3E0WWM9-F1
#
_entry.id   AF-A0A3E0WWM9-F1
#
_cell.length_a   1.000
_cell.length_b   1.000
_cell.length_c   1.000
_cell.angle_alpha   90.00
_cell.angle_beta   90.00
_cell.angle_gamma   90.00
#
_symmetry.space_group_name_H-M   'P 1'
#
loop_
_entity.id
_entity.type
_entity.pdbx_description
1 polymer ?
#
loop_
_entity_poly.entity_id
_entity_poly.type
_entity_poly.pdbx_seq_one_letter_code
_entity_poly.pdbx_strand_id
1 'polypeptide(L)'
;MALDPRRSQNRFAWGSRAPAAHMSEAPFSVRWTGRLRTPHEHGTQIYSFYVVSDTAVRLWVGEELLLDGRGAREAQHTLQGGTNTPYA
;
A
#
# COMPACT_ATOMS: atom_id res chain seq x y z
N MET A 1 14.29 -4.87 -11.61
CA MET A 1 13.16 -5.53 -10.93
C MET A 1 11.92 -5.32 -11.80
N ALA A 2 11.63 -6.24 -12.71
CA ALA A 2 10.47 -6.15 -13.60
C ALA A 2 9.32 -6.94 -12.97
N LEU A 3 8.20 -6.27 -12.74
CA LEU A 3 7.01 -6.85 -12.15
C LEU A 3 6.01 -7.17 -13.26
N ASP A 4 5.34 -8.32 -13.14
CA ASP A 4 4.08 -8.62 -13.82
C ASP A 4 3.08 -7.47 -13.56
N PRO A 5 2.50 -6.84 -14.60
CA PRO A 5 1.64 -5.67 -14.47
C PRO A 5 0.29 -5.93 -13.76
N ARG A 6 -0.03 -7.17 -13.38
CA ARG A 6 -1.36 -7.50 -12.84
C ARG A 6 -1.46 -7.61 -11.31
N ARG A 7 -0.35 -7.76 -10.57
CA ARG A 7 -0.37 -7.79 -9.09
C ARG A 7 0.96 -7.30 -8.50
N SER A 8 1.04 -6.02 -8.12
CA SER A 8 2.09 -5.56 -7.20
C SER A 8 1.64 -5.81 -5.76
N GLN A 9 2.28 -6.75 -5.06
CA GLN A 9 1.96 -7.06 -3.65
C GLN A 9 3.17 -6.76 -2.75
N ASN A 10 2.99 -5.87 -1.78
CA ASN A 10 3.90 -5.68 -0.66
C ASN A 10 3.47 -6.62 0.47
N ARG A 11 4.14 -7.77 0.61
CA ARG A 11 3.84 -8.76 1.66
C ARG A 11 5.03 -8.91 2.59
N PHE A 12 4.83 -8.61 3.87
CA PHE A 12 5.82 -8.77 4.93
C PHE A 12 5.22 -9.58 6.07
N ALA A 13 5.98 -10.53 6.62
CA ALA A 13 5.57 -11.39 7.72
C ALA A 13 6.70 -11.45 8.76
N TRP A 14 6.73 -10.48 9.66
CA TRP A 14 7.81 -10.33 10.63
C TRP A 14 7.67 -11.25 11.85
N GLY A 15 6.45 -11.58 12.28
CA GLY A 15 6.23 -12.42 13.46
C GLY A 15 6.87 -11.78 14.70
N SER A 16 7.79 -12.51 15.34
CA SER A 16 8.58 -11.98 16.47
C SER A 16 9.88 -11.29 16.06
N ARG A 17 10.19 -11.16 14.76
CA ARG A 17 11.46 -10.59 14.30
C ARG A 17 11.33 -9.09 14.04
N ALA A 18 12.43 -8.37 14.23
CA ALA A 18 12.51 -6.97 13.84
C ALA A 18 12.54 -6.80 12.30
N PRO A 19 12.04 -5.68 11.75
CA PRO A 19 12.12 -5.40 10.31
C PRO A 19 13.55 -5.25 9.78
N ALA A 20 14.52 -4.96 10.65
CA ALA A 20 15.93 -4.83 10.32
C ALA A 20 16.82 -5.30 11.48
N ALA A 21 18.05 -5.73 11.17
CA ALA A 21 18.97 -6.36 12.13
C ALA A 21 19.37 -5.49 13.34
N HIS A 22 19.21 -4.16 13.25
CA HIS A 22 19.58 -3.21 14.30
C HIS A 22 18.36 -2.59 14.99
N MET A 23 17.17 -3.15 14.79
CA MET A 23 15.94 -2.69 15.42
C MET A 23 15.49 -3.64 16.52
N SER A 24 14.83 -3.09 17.54
CA SER A 24 14.09 -3.88 18.53
C SER A 24 12.93 -4.63 17.87
N GLU A 25 12.59 -5.81 18.41
CA GLU A 25 11.51 -6.65 17.90
C GLU A 25 10.12 -6.01 18.10
N ALA A 26 9.93 -5.15 19.11
CA ALA A 26 8.71 -4.37 19.34
C ALA A 26 8.92 -3.22 20.37
N PRO A 27 8.09 -2.15 20.34
CA PRO A 27 7.16 -1.77 19.27
C PRO A 27 7.90 -1.08 18.11
N PHE A 28 7.43 -1.29 16.88
CA PHE A 28 7.91 -0.58 15.70
C PHE A 28 6.75 -0.15 14.80
N SER A 29 7.03 0.79 13.90
CA SER A 29 6.15 1.14 12.79
C SER A 29 6.93 1.13 11.48
N VAL A 30 6.23 0.84 10.39
CA VAL A 30 6.79 0.87 9.03
C VAL A 30 5.94 1.80 8.20
N ARG A 31 6.59 2.66 7.41
CA ARG A 31 5.94 3.52 6.43
C ARG A 31 6.52 3.22 5.06
N TRP A 32 5.69 2.66 4.19
CA TRP A 32 6.02 2.55 2.77
C TRP A 32 5.63 3.85 2.09
N THR A 33 6.47 4.33 1.19
CA THR A 33 6.11 5.45 0.32
C THR A 33 6.54 5.13 -1.09
N GLY A 34 5.81 5.63 -2.05
CA GLY A 34 6.15 5.43 -3.44
C GLY A 34 5.15 6.12 -4.35
N ARG A 35 5.11 5.65 -5.60
CA ARG A 35 4.17 6.15 -6.60
C ARG A 35 3.53 4.99 -7.35
N LEU A 36 2.22 5.04 -7.49
CA LEU A 36 1.40 4.13 -8.27
C LEU A 36 1.40 4.59 -9.72
N ARG A 37 1.75 3.69 -10.63
CA ARG A 37 1.46 3.83 -12.05
C ARG A 37 0.28 2.95 -12.38
N THR A 38 -0.74 3.52 -13.00
CA THR A 38 -1.91 2.76 -13.42
C THR A 38 -1.58 1.91 -14.66
N PRO A 39 -2.21 0.73 -14.82
CA PRO A 39 -2.08 -0.08 -16.03
C PRO A 39 -2.80 0.51 -17.26
N HIS A 40 -3.65 1.52 -17.08
CA HIS A 40 -4.30 2.26 -18.18
C HIS A 40 -3.67 3.63 -18.40
N GLU A 41 -3.60 4.07 -19.66
CA GLU A 41 -2.92 5.30 -20.08
C GLU A 41 -3.84 6.54 -20.12
N HIS A 42 -5.16 6.34 -20.29
CA HIS A 42 -6.11 7.45 -20.47
C HIS A 42 -7.42 7.23 -19.71
N GLY A 43 -8.08 8.33 -19.34
CA GLY A 43 -9.37 8.31 -18.64
C GLY A 43 -9.24 7.95 -17.16
N THR A 44 -10.36 7.68 -16.51
CA THR A 44 -10.43 7.32 -15.09
C THR A 44 -10.98 5.92 -14.89
N GLN A 45 -10.44 5.18 -13.93
CA GLN A 45 -10.93 3.85 -13.55
C GLN A 45 -10.96 3.72 -12.02
N ILE A 46 -11.90 2.94 -11.52
CA ILE A 46 -12.02 2.62 -10.09
C ILE A 46 -11.07 1.44 -9.79
N TYR A 47 -10.24 1.59 -8.76
CA TYR A 47 -9.34 0.56 -8.27
C TYR A 47 -9.71 0.17 -6.84
N SER A 48 -9.68 -1.14 -6.56
CA SER A 48 -9.75 -1.67 -5.20
C SER A 48 -8.36 -1.81 -4.61
N PHE A 49 -8.18 -1.27 -3.40
CA PHE A 49 -6.98 -1.40 -2.59
C PHE A 49 -7.26 -2.34 -1.43
N TYR A 50 -6.39 -3.34 -1.26
CA TYR A 50 -6.51 -4.33 -0.20
C TYR A 50 -5.35 -4.23 0.75
N VAL A 51 -5.64 -4.15 2.05
CA VAL A 51 -4.64 -4.16 3.10
C VAL A 51 -5.02 -5.22 4.12
N VAL A 52 -4.06 -6.04 4.52
CA VAL A 52 -4.22 -7.01 5.60
C VAL A 52 -3.11 -6.75 6.60
N SER A 53 -3.51 -6.38 7.81
CA SER A 53 -2.60 -6.07 8.90
C SER A 53 -3.11 -6.69 10.20
N ASP A 54 -2.21 -7.25 10.98
CA ASP A 54 -2.46 -7.72 12.35
C ASP A 54 -2.58 -6.56 13.34
N THR A 55 -1.92 -5.43 13.04
CA THR A 55 -1.98 -4.18 13.81
C THR A 55 -2.73 -3.07 13.08
N ALA A 56 -2.69 -1.86 13.65
CA ALA A 56 -3.20 -0.67 13.01
C ALA A 56 -2.47 -0.39 11.67
N VAL A 57 -3.21 0.08 10.68
CA VAL A 57 -2.73 0.44 9.36
C VAL A 57 -3.43 1.67 8.86
N ARG A 58 -2.70 2.44 8.04
CA ARG A 58 -3.22 3.58 7.32
C ARG A 58 -2.75 3.53 5.87
N LEU A 59 -3.63 3.88 4.93
CA LEU A 59 -3.32 3.97 3.51
C LEU A 59 -3.76 5.33 2.97
N TRP A 60 -2.81 6.05 2.39
CA TRP A 60 -3.07 7.23 1.59
C TRP A 60 -2.77 6.97 0.12
N VAL A 61 -3.64 7.48 -0.76
CA VAL A 61 -3.42 7.51 -2.21
C VAL A 61 -3.70 8.92 -2.70
N GLY A 62 -2.70 9.54 -3.31
CA GLY A 62 -2.74 10.98 -3.56
C GLY A 62 -2.73 11.74 -2.23
N GLU A 63 -3.74 12.59 -2.05
CA GLU A 63 -3.98 13.33 -0.82
C GLU A 63 -5.10 12.72 0.04
N GLU A 64 -5.71 11.61 -0.43
CA GLU A 64 -6.87 11.01 0.22
C GLU A 64 -6.45 9.89 1.18
N LEU A 65 -7.00 9.93 2.40
CA LEU A 65 -6.92 8.83 3.36
C LEU A 65 -8.00 7.79 3.04
N LEU A 66 -7.60 6.67 2.45
CA LEU A 66 -8.53 5.62 2.02
C LEU A 66 -8.85 4.62 3.14
N LEU A 67 -7.87 4.28 3.97
CA LEU A 67 -8.03 3.31 5.05
C LEU A 67 -7.38 3.83 6.33
N ASP A 68 -8.11 3.75 7.45
CA ASP A 68 -7.58 3.93 8.80
C ASP A 68 -8.25 2.87 9.70
N GLY A 69 -7.48 1.90 10.19
CA GLY A 69 -8.05 0.83 11.00
C GLY A 69 -7.13 -0.37 11.21
N ARG A 70 -7.72 -1.54 11.46
CA ARG A 70 -7.02 -2.81 11.70
C ARG A 70 -7.67 -3.94 10.91
N GLY A 71 -6.97 -5.07 10.77
CA GLY A 71 -7.46 -6.29 10.12
C GLY A 71 -7.36 -6.24 8.59
N ALA A 72 -8.14 -7.11 7.92
CA ALA A 72 -8.31 -7.09 6.48
C ALA A 72 -9.31 -6.00 6.07
N ARG A 73 -8.93 -5.17 5.09
CA ARG A 73 -9.72 -4.03 4.62
C ARG A 73 -9.61 -3.82 3.12
N GLU A 74 -10.68 -3.29 2.55
CA GLU A 74 -10.77 -2.85 1.16
C GLU A 74 -11.21 -1.38 1.11
N ALA A 75 -10.65 -0.61 0.17
CA ALA A 75 -11.15 0.71 -0.21
C ALA A 75 -11.12 0.84 -1.73
N GLN A 76 -12.08 1.60 -2.28
CA GLN A 76 -12.10 1.97 -3.69
C GLN A 76 -11.60 3.40 -3.87
N HIS A 77 -10.84 3.65 -4.92
CA HIS A 77 -10.41 4.99 -5.30
C HIS A 77 -10.29 5.11 -6.82
N THR A 78 -10.69 6.26 -7.35
CA THR A 78 -10.66 6.52 -8.79
C THR A 78 -9.31 7.09 -9.19
N LEU A 79 -8.60 6.40 -10.08
CA LEU A 79 -7.31 6.82 -10.60
C LEU A 79 -7.38 7.24 -12.07
N GLN A 80 -6.69 8.32 -12.39
CA GLN A 80 -6.50 8.78 -13.75
C GLN A 80 -5.34 8.03 -14.43
N GLY A 81 -5.55 7.62 -15.68
CA GLY A 81 -4.56 6.93 -16.50
C GLY A 81 -3.35 7.80 -16.81
N GLY A 82 -2.19 7.16 -16.97
CA GLY A 82 -0.92 7.84 -17.28
C GLY A 82 -0.35 8.68 -16.13
N THR A 83 -0.95 8.59 -14.92
CA THR A 83 -0.49 9.33 -13.75
C THR A 83 0.48 8.53 -12.90
N ASN A 84 1.27 9.25 -12.10
CA ASN A 84 2.21 8.68 -11.15
C ASN A 84 1.81 9.14 -9.75
N THR A 85 0.77 8.55 -9.18
CA THR A 85 0.09 9.02 -7.96
C THR A 85 0.85 8.60 -6.70
N PRO A 86 1.19 9.51 -5.77
CA PRO A 86 1.89 9.12 -4.56
C PRO A 86 1.03 8.21 -3.67
N TYR A 87 1.67 7.34 -2.91
CA TYR A 87 1.02 6.59 -1.84
C TYR A 87 1.88 6.60 -0.56
N ALA A 88 1.23 6.45 0.58
CA ALA A 88 1.85 6.32 1.90
C ALA A 88 1.04 5.42 2.82
#